data_AF-A0A674IIL5-F1
#
_entry.id   AF-A0A674IIL5-F1
#
_cell.length_a   1.000
_cell.length_b   1.000
_cell.length_c   1.000
_cell.angle_alpha   90.00
_cell.angle_beta   90.00
_cell.angle_gamma   90.00
#
_symmetry.space_group_name_H-M   'P 1'
#
loop_
_entity.id
_entity.type
_entity.pdbx_description
1 polymer ?
#
loop_
_entity_poly.entity_id
_entity_poly.type
_entity_poly.pdbx_seq_one_letter_code
_entity_poly.pdbx_strand_id
1 'polypeptide(L)'
;GTQSYGQALVPLPSTVAYAPRRGQCLWRLMSDPMLREKKFLKSVLSILEERSHDRNSIVRQMAVRGLGNLVYGAPEKVKKYKKFLLDILIGALHDIFSSEVIGESMKALAKVLKELKEKDIGSSFKDLTQQIRTYFDDEDDALRSMAFVLFGILARLTKRKWKIYFADQVKKSWVTLLLHLQDPNPEVSMVRPTVTYLLSKRNLPPNARGALLFLPAVEVQILPSVHCPPAESVPARLVHGCLTRIQERSWV
;
A
#
# COMPACT_ATOMS: atom_id res chain seq x y z
N GLY A 1 -28.66 41.69 50.97
CA GLY A 1 -28.13 40.37 51.38
C GLY A 1 -27.80 39.62 50.11
N THR A 2 -26.52 39.33 49.92
CA THR A 2 -25.80 39.09 48.66
C THR A 2 -26.05 37.73 48.00
N GLN A 3 -26.15 37.76 46.67
CA GLN A 3 -26.25 36.63 45.74
C GLN A 3 -24.99 35.74 45.76
N SER A 4 -25.20 34.43 45.70
CA SER A 4 -24.17 33.40 45.61
C SER A 4 -23.60 33.32 44.20
N TYR A 5 -22.35 33.76 44.00
CA TYR A 5 -21.60 33.55 42.76
C TYR A 5 -21.02 32.13 42.73
N GLY A 6 -21.54 31.30 41.82
CA GLY A 6 -20.93 30.02 41.47
C GLY A 6 -19.61 30.24 40.73
N GLN A 7 -18.53 29.68 41.27
CA GLN A 7 -17.23 29.65 40.59
C GLN A 7 -17.29 28.66 39.42
N ALA A 8 -17.25 29.19 38.20
CA ALA A 8 -17.02 28.41 36.99
C ALA A 8 -15.55 27.98 36.93
N LEU A 9 -15.27 26.71 37.21
CA LEU A 9 -14.00 26.07 36.84
C LEU A 9 -13.97 25.95 35.31
N VAL A 10 -13.22 26.85 34.67
CA VAL A 10 -12.90 26.76 33.23
C VAL A 10 -11.97 25.57 33.05
N PRO A 11 -12.29 24.56 32.22
CA PRO A 11 -11.35 23.50 31.90
C PRO A 11 -10.22 24.07 31.04
N LEU A 12 -8.97 23.86 31.47
CA LEU A 12 -7.78 24.10 30.66
C LEU A 12 -7.89 23.34 29.33
N PRO A 13 -7.55 23.94 28.18
CA PRO A 13 -7.57 23.24 26.90
C PRO A 13 -6.57 22.09 26.98
N SER A 14 -7.10 20.86 26.90
CA SER A 14 -6.30 19.67 26.78
C SER A 14 -5.48 19.79 25.50
N THR A 15 -4.21 20.17 25.61
CA THR A 15 -3.20 19.98 24.58
C THR A 15 -3.03 18.48 24.37
N VAL A 16 -3.97 17.88 23.65
CA VAL A 16 -3.73 16.65 22.91
C VAL A 16 -2.80 17.07 21.78
N ALA A 17 -1.51 17.15 22.11
CA ALA A 17 -0.47 17.16 21.11
C ALA A 17 -0.67 15.88 20.30
N TYR A 18 -1.25 16.01 19.11
CA TYR A 18 -1.29 14.95 18.12
C TYR A 18 0.16 14.58 17.82
N ALA A 19 0.67 13.56 18.52
CA ALA A 19 1.92 12.93 18.15
C ALA A 19 1.75 12.47 16.71
N PRO A 20 2.59 12.92 15.76
CA PRO A 20 2.47 12.51 14.38
C PRO A 20 2.54 10.98 14.34
N ARG A 21 1.52 10.33 13.74
CA ARG A 21 1.48 8.86 13.63
C ARG A 21 2.84 8.39 13.12
N ARG A 22 3.44 7.34 13.67
CA ARG A 22 4.85 6.94 13.40
C ARG A 22 5.24 6.81 11.91
N GLY A 23 4.29 6.66 10.99
CA GLY A 23 4.50 6.71 9.53
C GLY A 23 4.61 8.12 8.91
N GLN A 24 4.27 9.17 9.66
CA GLN A 24 4.26 10.55 9.18
C GLN A 24 5.66 11.12 8.95
N CYS A 25 6.61 10.80 9.82
CA CYS A 25 7.99 11.26 9.64
C CYS A 25 8.64 10.62 8.41
N LEU A 26 8.33 9.35 8.14
CA LEU A 26 8.95 8.62 7.02
C LEU A 26 8.45 9.13 5.66
N TRP A 27 7.15 9.41 5.46
CA TRP A 27 6.70 9.99 4.17
C TRP A 27 7.28 11.39 3.95
N ARG A 28 7.44 12.17 5.03
CA ARG A 28 7.93 13.54 4.98
C ARG A 28 9.41 13.55 4.64
N LEU A 29 10.19 12.65 5.24
CA LEU A 29 11.57 12.38 4.84
C LEU A 29 11.62 11.93 3.38
N MET A 30 10.75 11.01 2.95
CA MET A 30 10.70 10.52 1.57
C MET A 30 10.38 11.63 0.55
N SER A 31 9.73 12.71 0.98
CA SER A 31 9.35 13.86 0.13
C SER A 31 10.38 15.00 0.17
N ASP A 32 11.47 14.84 0.93
CA ASP A 32 12.50 15.85 1.09
C ASP A 32 13.29 16.05 -0.22
N PRO A 33 13.53 17.30 -0.67
CA PRO A 33 14.35 17.59 -1.84
C PRO A 33 15.72 16.88 -1.85
N MET A 34 16.31 16.60 -0.68
CA MET A 34 17.58 15.87 -0.55
C MET A 34 17.52 14.46 -1.15
N LEU A 35 16.36 13.80 -1.18
CA LEU A 35 16.21 12.47 -1.81
C LEU A 35 16.15 12.52 -3.33
N ARG A 36 16.04 13.70 -3.93
CA ARG A 36 16.24 13.86 -5.37
C ARG A 36 17.72 13.72 -5.73
N GLU A 37 18.62 13.90 -4.76
CA GLU A 37 20.03 13.65 -4.94
C GLU A 37 20.31 12.14 -5.08
N LYS A 38 20.87 11.77 -6.23
CA LYS A 38 21.10 10.37 -6.61
C LYS A 38 21.99 9.61 -5.63
N LYS A 39 22.97 10.27 -5.00
CA LYS A 39 23.88 9.64 -4.04
C LYS A 39 23.15 9.33 -2.73
N PHE A 40 22.44 10.31 -2.18
CA PHE A 40 21.67 10.15 -0.95
C PHE A 40 20.57 9.09 -1.10
N LEU A 41 19.82 9.10 -2.21
CA LEU A 41 18.80 8.09 -2.47
C LEU A 41 19.35 6.66 -2.49
N LYS A 42 20.51 6.43 -3.12
CA LYS A 42 21.13 5.09 -3.12
C LYS A 42 21.46 4.62 -1.70
N SER A 43 22.04 5.49 -0.88
CA SER A 43 22.35 5.17 0.52
C SER A 43 21.08 4.84 1.31
N VAL A 44 20.03 5.64 1.15
CA VAL A 44 18.75 5.39 1.83
C VAL A 44 18.12 4.08 1.38
N LEU A 45 18.13 3.77 0.08
CA LEU A 45 17.62 2.48 -0.42
C LEU A 45 18.41 1.30 0.15
N SER A 46 19.74 1.40 0.22
CA SER A 46 20.60 0.36 0.81
C SER A 46 20.27 0.12 2.28
N ILE A 47 20.05 1.18 3.06
CA ILE A 47 19.63 1.06 4.46
C ILE A 47 18.26 0.39 4.54
N LEU A 48 17.29 0.81 3.72
CA LEU A 48 15.95 0.22 3.75
C LEU A 48 15.94 -1.27 3.37
N GLU A 49 16.79 -1.69 2.43
CA GLU A 49 16.98 -3.11 2.10
C GLU A 49 17.57 -3.90 3.28
N GLU A 50 18.58 -3.36 3.96
CA GLU A 50 19.13 -4.02 5.16
C GLU A 50 18.05 -4.14 6.26
N ARG A 51 17.34 -3.05 6.53
CA ARG A 51 16.29 -3.00 7.56
C ARG A 51 15.05 -3.82 7.20
N SER A 52 14.82 -4.17 5.93
CA SER A 52 13.73 -5.08 5.56
C SER A 52 13.96 -6.52 5.98
N HIS A 53 15.18 -6.87 6.42
CA HIS A 53 15.56 -8.20 6.92
C HIS A 53 15.83 -8.20 8.44
N ASP A 54 15.45 -7.13 9.15
CA ASP A 54 15.67 -7.02 10.59
C ASP A 54 14.84 -8.06 11.38
N ARG A 55 15.35 -8.49 12.54
CA ARG A 55 14.63 -9.43 13.42
C ARG A 55 13.30 -8.87 13.91
N ASN A 56 13.22 -7.56 14.11
CA ASN A 56 12.02 -6.87 14.57
C ASN A 56 11.05 -6.57 13.41
N SER A 57 9.84 -7.10 13.48
CA SER A 57 8.79 -6.93 12.46
C SER A 57 8.39 -5.47 12.26
N ILE A 58 8.42 -4.63 13.30
CA ILE A 58 8.11 -3.20 13.20
C ILE A 58 9.16 -2.50 12.33
N VAL A 59 10.43 -2.87 12.48
CA VAL A 59 11.52 -2.31 11.67
C VAL A 59 11.33 -2.74 10.21
N ARG A 60 11.08 -4.04 9.96
CA ARG A 60 10.83 -4.55 8.61
C ARG A 60 9.65 -3.84 7.95
N GLN A 61 8.55 -3.70 8.68
CA GLN A 61 7.35 -3.01 8.20
C GLN A 61 7.66 -1.55 7.82
N MET A 62 8.39 -0.83 8.67
CA MET A 62 8.76 0.57 8.39
C MET A 62 9.71 0.68 7.19
N ALA A 63 10.62 -0.27 7.01
CA ALA A 63 11.51 -0.32 5.86
C ALA A 63 10.72 -0.53 4.55
N VAL A 64 9.82 -1.54 4.53
CA VAL A 64 8.91 -1.84 3.41
C VAL A 64 8.03 -0.64 3.08
N ARG A 65 7.46 0.04 4.09
CA ARG A 65 6.69 1.27 3.92
C ARG A 65 7.52 2.38 3.27
N GLY A 66 8.77 2.54 3.70
CA GLY A 66 9.72 3.50 3.13
C GLY A 66 9.95 3.26 1.65
N LEU A 67 10.21 2.00 1.26
CA LEU A 67 10.40 1.61 -0.14
C LEU A 67 9.16 1.93 -0.99
N GLY A 68 7.96 1.62 -0.50
CA GLY A 68 6.70 1.93 -1.18
C GLY A 68 6.43 3.43 -1.33
N ASN A 69 6.90 4.24 -0.38
CA ASN A 69 6.73 5.70 -0.40
C ASN A 69 7.69 6.43 -1.36
N LEU A 70 8.67 5.73 -1.95
CA LEU A 70 9.53 6.28 -2.99
C LEU A 70 8.73 6.85 -4.17
N VAL A 71 7.55 6.30 -4.45
CA VAL A 71 6.63 6.77 -5.50
C VAL A 71 6.25 8.24 -5.31
N TYR A 72 6.12 8.72 -4.08
CA TYR A 72 5.77 10.12 -3.80
C TYR A 72 6.99 11.03 -3.82
N GLY A 73 8.13 10.53 -3.34
CA GLY A 73 9.37 11.31 -3.25
C GLY A 73 10.10 11.52 -4.57
N ALA A 74 10.16 10.46 -5.38
CA ALA A 74 10.94 10.41 -6.60
C ALA A 74 10.33 9.39 -7.60
N PRO A 75 9.11 9.63 -8.12
CA PRO A 75 8.40 8.71 -9.02
C PRO A 75 9.23 8.34 -10.26
N GLU A 76 10.03 9.27 -10.78
CA GLU A 76 10.91 9.04 -11.93
C GLU A 76 12.03 8.04 -11.64
N LYS A 77 12.39 7.84 -10.37
CA LYS A 77 13.41 6.86 -9.95
C LYS A 77 12.84 5.47 -9.75
N VAL A 78 11.54 5.31 -9.54
CA VAL A 78 10.90 3.99 -9.37
C VAL A 78 11.21 3.07 -10.55
N LYS A 79 11.13 3.58 -11.78
CA LYS A 79 11.46 2.82 -13.00
C LYS A 79 12.92 2.38 -13.07
N LYS A 80 13.82 3.16 -12.47
CA LYS A 80 15.25 2.87 -12.43
C LYS A 80 15.57 1.78 -11.42
N TYR A 81 14.91 1.79 -10.26
CA TYR A 81 15.12 0.82 -9.18
C TYR A 81 14.07 -0.31 -9.18
N LYS A 82 13.30 -0.48 -10.26
CA LYS A 82 12.18 -1.43 -10.34
C LYS A 82 12.52 -2.86 -9.92
N LYS A 83 13.66 -3.40 -10.36
CA LYS A 83 14.07 -4.78 -10.02
C LYS A 83 14.34 -4.89 -8.53
N PHE A 84 15.17 -4.00 -8.01
CA PHE A 84 15.47 -3.87 -6.58
C PHE A 84 14.21 -3.75 -5.72
N LEU A 85 13.28 -2.85 -6.09
CA LEU A 85 12.03 -2.66 -5.36
C LEU A 85 11.15 -3.91 -5.40
N LEU A 86 10.99 -4.52 -6.57
CA LEU A 86 10.16 -5.73 -6.71
C LEU A 86 10.75 -6.90 -5.93
N ASP A 87 12.08 -7.10 -5.98
CA ASP A 87 12.75 -8.21 -5.30
C ASP A 87 12.52 -8.12 -3.77
N ILE A 88 12.73 -6.94 -3.17
CA ILE A 88 12.54 -6.74 -1.72
C ILE A 88 11.07 -6.86 -1.33
N LEU A 89 10.16 -6.22 -2.08
CA LEU A 89 8.74 -6.22 -1.72
C LEU A 89 8.12 -7.62 -1.91
N ILE A 90 8.45 -8.34 -2.99
CA ILE A 90 8.03 -9.73 -3.17
C ILE A 90 8.62 -10.61 -2.06
N GLY A 91 9.88 -10.39 -1.68
CA GLY A 91 10.49 -11.05 -0.52
C GLY A 91 9.69 -10.85 0.77
N ALA A 92 9.28 -9.61 1.05
CA ALA A 92 8.48 -9.27 2.24
C ALA A 92 7.06 -9.87 2.24
N LEU A 93 6.53 -10.33 1.09
CA LEU A 93 5.29 -11.12 1.07
C LEU A 93 5.50 -12.52 1.66
N HIS A 94 6.72 -13.03 1.74
CA HIS A 94 7.03 -14.34 2.31
C HIS A 94 7.39 -14.25 3.80
N ASP A 95 7.07 -13.14 4.47
CA ASP A 95 7.32 -12.99 5.91
C ASP A 95 6.43 -13.96 6.69
N ILE A 96 7.04 -15.01 7.24
CA ILE A 96 6.32 -16.06 7.99
C ILE A 96 5.92 -15.63 9.40
N PHE A 97 6.37 -14.47 9.87
CA PHE A 97 6.24 -14.06 11.27
C PHE A 97 5.28 -12.88 11.49
N SER A 98 4.93 -12.11 10.45
CA SER A 98 4.11 -10.90 10.62
C SER A 98 3.22 -10.62 9.41
N SER A 99 1.90 -10.78 9.62
CA SER A 99 0.87 -10.35 8.67
C SER A 99 0.91 -8.85 8.42
N GLU A 100 1.37 -8.05 9.39
CA GLU A 100 1.49 -6.60 9.22
C GLU A 100 2.61 -6.20 8.27
N VAL A 101 3.68 -7.00 8.17
CA VAL A 101 4.73 -6.82 7.15
C VAL A 101 4.20 -7.21 5.78
N ILE A 102 3.49 -8.34 5.67
CA ILE A 102 2.87 -8.80 4.43
C ILE A 102 1.90 -7.73 3.90
N GLY A 103 0.98 -7.25 4.73
CA GLY A 103 -0.02 -6.26 4.36
C GLY A 103 0.60 -4.92 3.97
N GLU A 104 1.67 -4.49 4.64
CA GLU A 104 2.42 -3.30 4.25
C GLU A 104 3.14 -3.49 2.91
N SER A 105 3.71 -4.69 2.67
CA SER A 105 4.33 -5.03 1.39
C SER A 105 3.32 -4.97 0.25
N MET A 106 2.12 -5.51 0.46
CA MET A 106 1.08 -5.42 -0.55
C MET A 106 0.67 -3.98 -0.87
N LYS A 107 0.57 -3.11 0.14
CA LYS A 107 0.31 -1.67 -0.05
C LYS A 107 1.45 -0.99 -0.81
N ALA A 108 2.70 -1.32 -0.48
CA ALA A 108 3.88 -0.80 -1.17
C ALA A 108 3.93 -1.24 -2.64
N LEU A 109 3.65 -2.53 -2.92
CA LEU A 109 3.52 -3.06 -4.28
C LEU A 109 2.42 -2.35 -5.05
N ALA A 110 1.26 -2.11 -4.43
CA ALA A 110 0.15 -1.43 -5.10
C ALA A 110 0.52 -0.01 -5.55
N LYS A 111 1.40 0.68 -4.80
CA LYS A 111 1.96 1.98 -5.17
C LYS A 111 2.97 1.83 -6.31
N VAL A 112 3.97 0.96 -6.13
CA VAL A 112 5.07 0.78 -7.09
C VAL A 112 4.57 0.29 -8.45
N LEU A 113 3.67 -0.70 -8.48
CA LEU A 113 3.16 -1.28 -9.72
C LEU A 113 2.37 -0.29 -10.59
N LYS A 114 1.74 0.72 -9.99
CA LYS A 114 1.03 1.78 -10.73
C LYS A 114 1.97 2.66 -11.55
N GLU A 115 3.23 2.76 -11.15
CA GLU A 115 4.28 3.51 -11.87
C GLU A 115 5.00 2.69 -12.95
N LEU A 116 4.78 1.38 -12.98
CA LEU A 116 5.47 0.43 -13.86
C LEU A 116 4.60 0.04 -15.06
N LYS A 117 5.25 -0.34 -16.17
CA LYS A 117 4.59 -0.99 -17.32
C LYS A 117 4.80 -2.50 -17.24
N GLU A 118 4.02 -3.29 -17.99
CA GLU A 118 4.18 -4.76 -18.08
C GLU A 118 5.64 -5.21 -18.26
N LYS A 119 6.36 -4.54 -19.16
CA LYS A 119 7.77 -4.84 -19.46
C LYS A 119 8.72 -4.57 -18.30
N ASP A 120 8.34 -3.68 -17.39
CA ASP A 120 9.15 -3.28 -16.25
C ASP A 120 9.06 -4.32 -15.12
N ILE A 121 7.94 -5.03 -15.01
CA ILE A 121 7.74 -6.12 -14.04
C ILE A 121 8.53 -7.37 -14.48
N GLY A 122 8.63 -7.62 -15.78
CA GLY A 122 9.46 -8.70 -16.30
C GLY A 122 9.00 -10.08 -15.84
N SER A 123 9.95 -10.93 -15.42
CA SER A 123 9.71 -12.30 -14.95
C SER A 123 8.99 -12.35 -13.60
N SER A 124 9.19 -11.35 -12.74
CA SER A 124 8.56 -11.25 -11.41
C SER A 124 7.03 -11.21 -11.48
N PHE A 125 6.44 -10.98 -12.66
CA PHE A 125 5.00 -10.98 -12.87
C PHE A 125 4.36 -12.32 -12.46
N LYS A 126 5.00 -13.45 -12.78
CA LYS A 126 4.47 -14.78 -12.44
C LYS A 126 4.48 -15.00 -10.94
N ASP A 127 5.64 -14.81 -10.32
CA ASP A 127 5.86 -15.04 -8.89
C ASP A 127 4.92 -14.17 -8.07
N LEU A 128 4.82 -12.88 -8.42
CA LEU A 128 3.90 -11.95 -7.78
C LEU A 128 2.43 -12.36 -7.97
N THR A 129 2.03 -12.77 -9.18
CA THR A 129 0.65 -13.23 -9.43
C THR A 129 0.31 -14.46 -8.61
N GLN A 130 1.22 -15.42 -8.54
CA GLN A 130 1.03 -16.65 -7.78
C GLN A 130 0.98 -16.39 -6.28
N GLN A 131 1.88 -15.55 -5.78
CA GLN A 131 1.92 -15.17 -4.37
C GLN A 131 0.66 -14.41 -3.95
N ILE A 132 0.19 -13.44 -4.72
CA ILE A 132 -1.05 -12.71 -4.38
C ILE A 132 -2.26 -13.65 -4.28
N ARG A 133 -2.33 -14.67 -5.13
CA ARG A 133 -3.45 -15.62 -5.13
C ARG A 133 -3.53 -16.46 -3.86
N THR A 134 -2.41 -16.70 -3.15
CA THR A 134 -2.45 -17.48 -1.91
C THR A 134 -3.22 -16.77 -0.80
N TYR A 135 -3.39 -15.44 -0.90
CA TYR A 135 -4.11 -14.62 0.08
C TYR A 135 -5.60 -14.43 -0.24
N PHE A 136 -6.11 -15.04 -1.31
CA PHE A 136 -7.53 -14.87 -1.64
C PHE A 136 -8.47 -15.54 -0.65
N ASP A 137 -7.98 -16.55 0.08
CA ASP A 137 -8.73 -17.27 1.11
C ASP A 137 -8.05 -17.10 2.48
N ASP A 138 -7.38 -15.98 2.69
CA ASP A 138 -6.76 -15.65 3.98
C ASP A 138 -7.83 -15.29 5.03
N GLU A 139 -7.58 -15.70 6.27
CA GLU A 139 -8.44 -15.42 7.43
C GLU A 139 -8.47 -13.91 7.74
N ASP A 140 -7.39 -13.18 7.45
CA ASP A 140 -7.36 -11.72 7.60
C ASP A 140 -8.04 -11.04 6.41
N ASP A 141 -9.24 -10.51 6.66
CA ASP A 141 -10.05 -9.76 5.69
C ASP A 141 -9.28 -8.63 5.01
N ALA A 142 -8.36 -7.96 5.71
CA ALA A 142 -7.58 -6.85 5.17
C ALA A 142 -6.51 -7.34 4.19
N LEU A 143 -5.86 -8.48 4.47
CA LEU A 143 -4.95 -9.13 3.53
C LEU A 143 -5.70 -9.61 2.30
N ARG A 144 -6.86 -10.24 2.50
CA ARG A 144 -7.73 -10.71 1.44
C ARG A 144 -8.15 -9.61 0.48
N SER A 145 -8.67 -8.50 1.03
CA SER A 145 -9.06 -7.32 0.25
C SER A 145 -7.87 -6.75 -0.54
N MET A 146 -6.72 -6.60 0.11
CA MET A 146 -5.53 -6.06 -0.55
C MET A 146 -5.01 -6.98 -1.67
N ALA A 147 -5.11 -8.29 -1.50
CA ALA A 147 -4.77 -9.27 -2.53
C ALA A 147 -5.63 -9.08 -3.80
N PHE A 148 -6.94 -8.89 -3.66
CA PHE A 148 -7.81 -8.61 -4.81
C PHE A 148 -7.47 -7.28 -5.49
N VAL A 149 -7.18 -6.22 -4.71
CA VAL A 149 -6.74 -4.93 -5.26
C VAL A 149 -5.48 -5.11 -6.10
N LEU A 150 -4.47 -5.81 -5.59
CA LEU A 150 -3.23 -6.08 -6.31
C LEU A 150 -3.44 -6.93 -7.55
N PHE A 151 -4.27 -7.97 -7.47
CA PHE A 151 -4.59 -8.83 -8.60
C PHE A 151 -5.30 -8.04 -9.72
N GLY A 152 -6.16 -7.09 -9.34
CA GLY A 152 -6.74 -6.10 -10.25
C GLY A 152 -5.71 -5.22 -10.95
N ILE A 153 -4.74 -4.69 -10.19
CA ILE A 153 -3.63 -3.90 -10.73
C ILE A 153 -2.83 -4.74 -11.75
N LEU A 154 -2.49 -5.99 -11.40
CA LEU A 154 -1.79 -6.90 -12.31
C LEU A 154 -2.57 -7.18 -13.59
N ALA A 155 -3.90 -7.33 -13.50
CA ALA A 155 -4.72 -7.53 -14.67
C ALA A 155 -4.75 -6.33 -15.61
N ARG A 156 -4.72 -5.11 -15.07
CA ARG A 156 -4.58 -3.87 -15.86
C ARG A 156 -3.21 -3.75 -16.51
N LEU A 157 -2.17 -4.24 -15.83
CA LEU A 157 -0.80 -4.26 -16.34
C LEU A 157 -0.56 -5.39 -17.35
N THR A 158 -1.40 -6.43 -17.34
CA THR A 158 -1.27 -7.57 -18.26
C THR A 158 -1.52 -7.13 -19.70
N LYS A 159 -0.56 -7.35 -20.60
CA LYS A 159 -0.76 -7.23 -22.06
C LYS A 159 -0.27 -8.51 -22.75
N ARG A 160 0.27 -8.40 -23.96
CA ARG A 160 0.49 -9.54 -24.88
C ARG A 160 1.28 -10.69 -24.25
N LYS A 161 2.38 -10.41 -23.55
CA LYS A 161 3.28 -11.45 -23.04
C LYS A 161 2.60 -12.31 -21.97
N TRP A 162 1.90 -11.68 -21.04
CA TRP A 162 1.33 -12.37 -19.88
C TRP A 162 -0.17 -12.66 -20.00
N LYS A 163 -0.84 -12.28 -21.09
CA LYS A 163 -2.30 -12.42 -21.28
C LYS A 163 -2.80 -13.84 -21.02
N ILE A 164 -2.17 -14.84 -21.66
CA ILE A 164 -2.60 -16.24 -21.58
C ILE A 164 -2.37 -16.78 -20.17
N TYR A 165 -1.18 -16.57 -19.63
CA TYR A 165 -0.84 -16.99 -18.27
C TYR A 165 -1.79 -16.38 -17.24
N PHE A 166 -2.00 -15.06 -17.27
CA PHE A 166 -2.88 -14.43 -16.28
C PHE A 166 -4.34 -14.86 -16.46
N ALA A 167 -4.80 -15.13 -17.70
CA ALA A 167 -6.13 -15.68 -17.91
C ALA A 167 -6.29 -17.08 -17.29
N ASP A 168 -5.26 -17.93 -17.37
CA ASP A 168 -5.21 -19.20 -16.64
C ASP A 168 -5.26 -18.99 -15.12
N GLN A 169 -4.53 -18.00 -14.60
CA GLN A 169 -4.58 -17.67 -13.17
C GLN A 169 -5.97 -17.19 -12.70
N VAL A 170 -6.68 -16.39 -13.50
CA VAL A 170 -8.07 -16.01 -13.23
C VAL A 170 -8.98 -17.24 -13.24
N LYS A 171 -8.84 -18.11 -14.24
CA LYS A 171 -9.59 -19.38 -14.32
C LYS A 171 -9.30 -20.31 -13.16
N LYS A 172 -8.09 -20.31 -12.60
CA LYS A 172 -7.76 -21.10 -11.40
C LYS A 172 -8.33 -20.53 -10.11
N SER A 173 -8.78 -19.28 -10.11
CA SER A 173 -9.25 -18.57 -8.91
C SER A 173 -10.71 -18.16 -9.01
N TRP A 174 -11.41 -18.58 -10.07
CA TRP A 174 -12.73 -18.04 -10.41
C TRP A 174 -13.79 -18.30 -9.33
N VAL A 175 -13.75 -19.47 -8.67
CA VAL A 175 -14.68 -19.79 -7.57
C VAL A 175 -14.47 -18.83 -6.42
N THR A 176 -13.24 -18.73 -5.91
CA THR A 176 -12.87 -17.79 -4.84
C THR A 176 -13.23 -16.34 -5.19
N LEU A 177 -12.95 -15.92 -6.42
CA LEU A 177 -13.31 -14.59 -6.91
C LEU A 177 -14.83 -14.37 -6.87
N LEU A 178 -15.64 -15.35 -7.28
CA LEU A 178 -17.11 -15.27 -7.24
C LEU A 178 -17.66 -15.27 -5.80
N LEU A 179 -17.10 -16.08 -4.91
CA LEU A 179 -17.53 -16.13 -3.51
C LEU A 179 -17.33 -14.77 -2.84
N HIS A 180 -16.19 -14.11 -3.07
CA HIS A 180 -15.92 -12.80 -2.48
C HIS A 180 -16.72 -11.64 -3.10
N LEU A 181 -17.35 -11.83 -4.26
CA LEU A 181 -18.36 -10.88 -4.74
C LEU A 181 -19.60 -10.85 -3.85
N GLN A 182 -19.87 -11.92 -3.13
CA GLN A 182 -21.03 -12.06 -2.24
C GLN A 182 -20.66 -11.82 -0.76
N ASP A 183 -19.41 -11.47 -0.47
CA ASP A 183 -18.94 -11.24 0.90
C ASP A 183 -19.70 -10.05 1.53
N PRO A 184 -20.26 -10.21 2.74
CA PRO A 184 -20.92 -9.13 3.48
C PRO A 184 -19.94 -8.09 4.04
N ASN A 185 -18.64 -8.40 4.11
CA ASN A 185 -17.63 -7.47 4.59
C ASN A 185 -17.46 -6.28 3.61
N PRO A 186 -17.64 -5.03 4.07
CA PRO A 186 -17.55 -3.85 3.20
C PRO A 186 -16.16 -3.66 2.56
N GLU A 187 -15.07 -3.99 3.26
CA GLU A 187 -13.69 -3.88 2.74
C GLU A 187 -13.43 -4.85 1.58
N VAL A 188 -14.11 -6.01 1.57
CA VAL A 188 -14.08 -6.99 0.48
C VAL A 188 -15.08 -6.60 -0.61
N SER A 189 -16.24 -6.06 -0.25
CA SER A 189 -17.21 -5.54 -1.22
C SER A 189 -16.64 -4.42 -2.12
N MET A 190 -15.69 -3.62 -1.61
CA MET A 190 -14.99 -2.59 -2.41
C MET A 190 -14.21 -3.18 -3.60
N VAL A 191 -13.87 -4.47 -3.59
CA VAL A 191 -13.14 -5.12 -4.69
C VAL A 191 -14.07 -5.68 -5.77
N ARG A 192 -15.40 -5.63 -5.58
CA ARG A 192 -16.39 -6.09 -6.57
C ARG A 192 -16.17 -5.51 -7.97
N PRO A 193 -15.94 -4.20 -8.17
CA PRO A 193 -15.70 -3.67 -9.52
C PRO A 193 -14.44 -4.27 -10.16
N THR A 194 -13.41 -4.52 -9.34
CA THR A 194 -12.16 -5.15 -9.79
C THR A 194 -12.41 -6.58 -10.23
N VAL A 195 -13.07 -7.39 -9.40
CA VAL A 195 -13.37 -8.79 -9.70
C VAL A 195 -14.29 -8.90 -10.92
N THR A 196 -15.35 -8.09 -10.99
CA THR A 196 -16.25 -8.03 -12.16
C THR A 196 -15.51 -7.63 -13.43
N TYR A 197 -14.57 -6.69 -13.36
CA TYR A 197 -13.69 -6.35 -14.50
C TYR A 197 -12.84 -7.54 -14.96
N LEU A 198 -12.26 -8.29 -14.02
CA LEU A 198 -11.43 -9.47 -14.33
C LEU A 198 -12.23 -10.56 -15.05
N LEU A 199 -13.45 -10.79 -14.58
CA LEU A 199 -14.38 -11.80 -15.08
C LEU A 199 -14.99 -11.40 -16.43
N SER A 200 -15.38 -10.14 -16.61
CA SER A 200 -15.97 -9.63 -17.86
C SER A 200 -14.96 -9.59 -19.02
N LYS A 201 -13.69 -9.27 -18.75
CA LYS A 201 -12.67 -9.12 -19.80
C LYS A 201 -12.02 -10.44 -20.24
N ARG A 202 -12.28 -11.55 -19.56
CA ARG A 202 -11.63 -12.83 -19.85
C ARG A 202 -12.65 -13.94 -19.87
N ASN A 203 -12.86 -14.52 -21.05
CA ASN A 203 -13.73 -15.67 -21.30
C ASN A 203 -13.66 -16.71 -20.18
N LEU A 204 -14.57 -16.57 -19.22
CA LEU A 204 -14.86 -17.58 -18.20
C LEU A 204 -15.18 -18.91 -18.90
N PRO A 205 -14.87 -20.04 -18.27
CA PRO A 205 -15.35 -21.33 -18.77
C PRO A 205 -16.88 -21.27 -18.94
N PRO A 206 -17.45 -21.96 -19.94
CA PRO A 206 -18.85 -21.80 -20.34
C PRO A 206 -19.86 -21.96 -19.20
N ASN A 207 -19.55 -22.84 -18.24
CA ASN A 207 -20.34 -23.13 -17.04
C ASN A 207 -20.41 -21.96 -16.02
N ALA A 208 -19.46 -21.03 -16.05
CA ALA A 208 -19.40 -19.91 -15.11
C ALA A 208 -20.08 -18.63 -15.64
N ARG A 209 -20.47 -18.60 -16.92
CA ARG A 209 -21.16 -17.45 -17.53
C ARG A 209 -22.55 -17.22 -16.93
N GLY A 210 -23.23 -18.28 -16.50
CA GLY A 210 -24.54 -18.18 -15.83
C GLY A 210 -24.47 -17.48 -14.47
N ALA A 211 -23.35 -17.60 -13.75
CA ALA A 211 -23.16 -16.93 -12.46
C ALA A 211 -23.02 -15.40 -12.58
N LEU A 212 -22.57 -14.90 -13.74
CA LEU A 212 -22.48 -13.45 -14.01
C LEU A 212 -23.84 -12.78 -14.18
N LEU A 213 -24.89 -13.54 -14.56
CA LEU A 213 -26.24 -13.02 -14.76
C LEU A 213 -26.91 -12.61 -13.44
N PHE A 214 -26.40 -13.09 -12.31
CA PHE A 214 -26.89 -12.76 -10.98
C PHE A 214 -26.06 -11.65 -10.30
N LEU A 215 -25.03 -11.12 -10.97
CA LEU A 215 -24.31 -9.97 -10.44
C LEU A 215 -25.13 -8.71 -10.69
N PRO A 216 -25.37 -7.87 -9.68
CA PRO A 216 -26.01 -6.59 -9.90
C PRO A 216 -25.17 -5.78 -10.90
N ALA A 217 -25.83 -5.10 -11.84
CA ALA A 217 -25.18 -4.21 -12.78
C ALA A 217 -24.57 -3.03 -12.01
N VAL A 218 -23.32 -3.16 -11.58
CA VAL A 218 -22.62 -2.10 -10.86
C VAL A 218 -22.04 -1.13 -11.90
N GLU A 219 -22.66 0.04 -11.99
CA GLU A 219 -22.04 1.22 -12.59
C GLU A 219 -20.69 1.47 -11.93
N VAL A 220 -19.66 1.66 -12.75
CA VAL A 220 -18.27 1.89 -12.31
C VAL A 220 -18.18 3.27 -11.66
N GLN A 221 -18.58 3.35 -10.39
CA GLN A 221 -18.18 4.48 -9.54
C GLN A 221 -16.75 4.21 -9.10
N ILE A 222 -15.86 4.88 -9.82
CA ILE A 222 -14.44 5.01 -9.53
C ILE A 222 -14.32 5.43 -8.06
N LEU A 223 -13.52 4.68 -7.30
CA LEU A 223 -13.05 5.03 -5.95
C LEU A 223 -12.89 6.55 -5.83
N PRO A 224 -13.57 7.24 -4.89
CA PRO A 224 -13.30 8.65 -4.68
C PRO A 224 -11.79 8.76 -4.42
N SER A 225 -11.15 9.60 -5.24
CA SER A 225 -9.76 9.98 -5.03
C SER A 225 -9.60 10.24 -3.55
N VAL A 226 -8.65 9.56 -2.90
CA VAL A 226 -8.28 9.88 -1.52
C VAL A 226 -7.66 11.26 -1.58
N HIS A 227 -8.52 12.28 -1.55
CA HIS A 227 -8.15 13.66 -1.50
C HIS A 227 -7.59 13.83 -0.09
N CYS A 228 -6.25 13.85 0.01
CA CYS A 228 -5.64 14.50 1.16
C CYS A 228 -6.27 15.89 1.25
N PRO A 229 -6.85 16.29 2.39
CA PRO A 229 -7.29 17.67 2.54
C PRO A 229 -6.08 18.58 2.31
N PRO A 230 -6.24 19.71 1.61
CA PRO A 230 -5.17 20.70 1.51
C PRO A 230 -4.78 21.13 2.92
N ALA A 231 -3.48 21.26 3.15
CA ALA A 231 -2.93 21.72 4.41
C ALA A 231 -3.43 23.15 4.68
N GLU A 232 -4.50 23.27 5.47
CA GLU A 232 -4.87 24.54 6.07
C GLU A 232 -3.77 24.95 7.06
N SER A 233 -3.18 26.09 6.73
CA SER A 233 -2.31 26.96 7.50
C SER A 233 -2.13 26.63 8.99
N VAL A 234 -0.97 26.08 9.35
CA VAL A 234 -0.44 26.16 10.71
C VAL A 234 0.76 27.12 10.71
N PRO A 235 0.84 28.11 11.62
CA PRO A 235 1.80 29.21 11.53
C PRO A 235 3.26 28.76 11.67
N ALA A 236 4.16 29.45 10.95
CA ALA A 236 5.60 29.20 10.83
C ALA A 236 6.44 29.50 12.10
N ARG A 237 6.01 29.08 13.30
CA ARG A 237 6.74 29.35 14.57
C ARG A 237 7.19 28.12 15.37
N LEU A 238 7.33 26.96 14.72
CA LEU A 238 7.91 25.75 15.32
C LEU A 238 9.07 25.18 14.48
N VAL A 239 9.85 26.04 13.83
CA VAL A 239 10.95 25.67 12.92
C VAL A 239 12.33 25.63 13.60
N HIS A 240 12.44 25.87 14.91
CA HIS A 240 13.75 25.94 15.58
C HIS A 240 14.02 24.95 16.72
N GLY A 241 13.14 23.99 16.98
CA GLY A 241 13.30 23.07 18.13
C GLY A 241 13.89 21.68 17.85
N CYS A 242 13.90 21.19 16.60
CA CYS A 242 14.14 19.76 16.35
C CYS A 242 15.44 19.41 15.60
N LEU A 243 16.30 20.38 15.26
CA LEU A 243 17.51 20.12 14.46
C LEU A 243 18.82 20.05 15.28
N THR A 244 18.80 20.20 16.60
CA THR A 244 20.03 20.23 17.43
C THR A 244 20.32 18.96 18.22
N ARG A 245 19.72 17.80 17.90
CA ARG A 245 19.95 16.57 18.67
C ARG A 245 20.35 15.33 17.86
N ILE A 246 21.07 15.52 16.75
CA ILE A 246 21.70 14.43 15.97
C ILE A 246 23.21 14.68 15.69
N GLN A 247 23.80 15.80 16.11
CA GLN A 247 25.22 16.09 15.84
C GLN A 247 26.21 15.80 16.99
N GLU A 248 25.79 15.30 18.15
CA GLU A 248 26.71 15.01 19.27
C GLU A 248 26.56 13.57 19.74
N ARG A 249 27.36 12.66 19.16
CA ARG A 249 27.90 11.43 19.77
C ARG A 249 28.72 10.62 18.75
N SER A 250 29.74 11.27 18.22
CA SER A 250 30.92 10.60 17.67
C SER A 250 32.09 11.54 18.00
N TRP A 251 33.23 10.98 18.41
CA TRP A 251 34.36 11.62 19.13
C TRP A 251 34.21 11.63 20.66
N VAL A 252 34.39 10.47 21.29
CA VAL A 252 35.53 10.03 22.14
C VAL A 252 35.28 8.57 22.50
#